data_AF-A0A5J4RJA2-F1
#
_entry.id   AF-A0A5J4RJA2-F1
#
_cell.length_a   1.000
_cell.length_b   1.000
_cell.length_c   1.000
_cell.angle_alpha   90.00
_cell.angle_beta   90.00
_cell.angle_gamma   90.00
#
_symmetry.space_group_name_H-M   'P 1'
#
loop_
_entity.id
_entity.type
_entity.pdbx_description
1 polymer ?
#
loop_
_entity_poly.entity_id
_entity_poly.type
_entity_poly.pdbx_seq_one_letter_code
_entity_poly.pdbx_strand_id
1 'polypeptide(L)'
;MAINLEKSQLISERILILDGAMGTMIQQYNLSEEDFRSNRFADIPGLMKGNNDLLCLTRPDVIRGIHQKYLEAGADIIETNSFNATTVSMADYHVQDYVREINMAAARIAREAADEYTAKNPRKPRFVAGSVGPTNKTCSISPDVNNPAYRNITYDELATAYQQQIAALLEGGVDAVLIETIFDSLNAKAAIFAAEQAMMATNVKVPLMLSITISDTGGRTLSGQTLDAFLASVQHADIFSIGLNCSFGAAQLKPFLGCLANRAPYYISAYPNAGLPNSLGVYDQTPEEMAVQVREYIDEGLVNIIGGCCGTTDAYIAKYNKLIEGAKPHVPVPKPDCLWLAGLELLEVKPEINFVNIGERCNVAGSRKFLKLIQEKKYEEALSIARKQVEDGALIIDINMDDGLLDAREEMTTFLNLIASEPEIARVPVMIDSSDHDVILAGLK
;
A
#
# COMPACT_ATOMS: atom_id res chain seq x y z
N MET A 1 -2.79 7.96 -28.68
CA MET A 1 -3.73 7.47 -27.65
C MET A 1 -2.96 6.46 -26.83
N ALA A 2 -2.77 6.73 -25.53
CA ALA A 2 -2.15 5.77 -24.62
C ALA A 2 -3.00 4.49 -24.58
N ILE A 3 -2.35 3.34 -24.71
CA ILE A 3 -3.01 2.04 -24.56
C ILE A 3 -3.04 1.78 -23.05
N ASN A 4 -4.23 1.71 -22.47
CA ASN A 4 -4.41 1.38 -21.06
C ASN A 4 -3.92 -0.06 -20.80
N LEU A 5 -3.19 -0.28 -19.70
CA LEU A 5 -2.59 -1.56 -19.31
C LEU A 5 -3.60 -2.72 -19.33
N GLU A 6 -4.79 -2.52 -18.77
CA GLU A 6 -5.84 -3.55 -18.72
C GLU A 6 -6.36 -3.88 -20.12
N LYS A 7 -6.56 -2.86 -20.97
CA LYS A 7 -7.06 -3.05 -22.34
C LYS A 7 -6.05 -3.76 -23.24
N SER A 8 -4.78 -3.80 -22.87
CA SER A 8 -3.74 -4.45 -23.66
C SER A 8 -3.80 -5.97 -23.63
N GLN A 9 -4.44 -6.57 -22.61
CA GLN A 9 -4.46 -8.02 -22.34
C GLN A 9 -3.08 -8.68 -22.13
N LEU A 10 -1.98 -7.93 -22.24
CA LEU A 10 -0.61 -8.45 -22.23
C LEU A 10 -0.27 -9.21 -20.95
N ILE A 11 -0.79 -8.77 -19.80
CA ILE A 11 -0.54 -9.39 -18.49
C ILE A 11 -1.04 -10.84 -18.40
N SER A 12 -2.04 -11.19 -19.22
CA SER A 12 -2.57 -12.56 -19.31
C SER A 12 -1.80 -13.45 -20.29
N GLU A 13 -1.02 -12.84 -21.19
CA GLU A 13 -0.27 -13.54 -22.24
C GLU A 13 1.20 -13.77 -21.85
N ARG A 14 1.79 -12.85 -21.08
CA ARG A 14 3.18 -12.92 -20.62
C ARG A 14 3.39 -12.19 -19.30
N ILE A 15 4.52 -12.49 -18.66
CA ILE A 15 4.99 -11.73 -17.51
C ILE A 15 5.48 -10.34 -17.97
N LEU A 16 5.09 -9.30 -17.23
CA LEU A 16 5.54 -7.92 -17.44
C LEU A 16 6.69 -7.56 -16.48
N ILE A 17 7.55 -6.65 -16.92
CA ILE A 17 8.68 -6.17 -16.13
C ILE A 17 8.40 -4.76 -15.61
N LEU A 18 8.30 -4.59 -14.30
CA LEU A 18 8.35 -3.31 -13.61
C LEU A 18 9.82 -2.86 -13.48
N ASP A 19 10.05 -1.56 -13.31
CA ASP A 19 11.39 -1.01 -13.14
C ASP A 19 12.00 -1.33 -11.75
N GLY A 20 13.11 -0.65 -11.44
CA GLY A 20 13.85 -0.81 -10.18
C GLY A 20 13.75 0.43 -9.29
N ALA A 21 14.57 0.49 -8.25
CA ALA A 21 14.53 1.60 -7.30
C ALA A 21 15.00 2.96 -7.86
N MET A 22 14.04 3.88 -8.02
CA MET A 22 14.29 5.30 -8.30
C MET A 22 15.27 5.92 -7.29
N GLY A 23 15.05 5.72 -5.99
CA GLY A 23 15.90 6.27 -4.93
C GLY A 23 17.35 5.78 -5.01
N THR A 24 17.58 4.49 -5.30
CA THR A 24 18.92 3.91 -5.48
C THR A 24 19.62 4.53 -6.69
N MET A 25 18.90 4.77 -7.78
CA MET A 25 19.46 5.40 -8.97
C MET A 25 19.80 6.89 -8.74
N ILE A 26 18.95 7.64 -8.02
CA ILE A 26 19.22 9.04 -7.66
C ILE A 26 20.50 9.17 -6.84
N GLN A 27 20.73 8.27 -5.88
CA GLN A 27 21.94 8.30 -5.02
C GLN A 27 23.25 8.26 -5.84
N GLN A 28 23.27 7.61 -7.01
CA GLN A 28 24.46 7.54 -7.87
C GLN A 28 24.87 8.88 -8.49
N TYR A 29 23.95 9.85 -8.56
CA TYR A 29 24.22 11.19 -9.09
C TYR A 29 24.91 12.10 -8.06
N ASN A 30 25.03 11.67 -6.80
CA ASN A 30 25.68 12.42 -5.71
C ASN A 30 25.18 13.88 -5.58
N LEU A 31 23.86 14.07 -5.72
CA LEU A 31 23.24 15.39 -5.72
C LEU A 31 23.48 16.15 -4.40
N SER A 32 23.67 17.46 -4.54
CA SER A 32 23.86 18.42 -3.46
C SER A 32 22.54 19.08 -3.07
N GLU A 33 22.52 19.80 -1.94
CA GLU A 33 21.33 20.57 -1.52
C GLU A 33 20.86 21.57 -2.59
N GLU A 34 21.79 22.16 -3.35
CA GLU A 34 21.50 23.12 -4.42
C GLU A 34 20.68 22.47 -5.55
N ASP A 35 20.92 21.19 -5.84
CA ASP A 35 20.16 20.43 -6.84
C ASP A 35 18.70 20.22 -6.42
N PHE A 36 18.42 20.05 -5.13
CA PHE A 36 17.06 19.89 -4.60
C PHE A 36 16.32 21.22 -4.47
N ARG A 37 17.05 22.33 -4.24
CA ARG A 37 16.43 23.65 -4.08
C ARG A 37 16.19 24.34 -5.42
N SER A 38 17.17 24.26 -6.32
CA SER A 38 17.33 25.21 -7.43
C SER A 38 17.23 26.68 -6.93
N ASN A 39 17.05 27.64 -7.84
CA ASN A 39 16.69 29.01 -7.45
C ASN A 39 15.26 29.12 -6.88
N ARG A 40 14.42 28.12 -7.15
CA ARG A 40 12.98 28.17 -6.90
C ARG A 40 12.60 28.00 -5.43
N PHE A 41 13.33 27.17 -4.69
CA PHE A 41 13.05 26.86 -3.28
C PHE A 41 14.16 27.38 -2.36
N ALA A 42 14.93 28.37 -2.80
CA ALA A 42 16.07 28.90 -2.06
C ALA A 42 15.69 29.45 -0.66
N ASP A 43 14.53 30.09 -0.55
CA ASP A 43 14.08 30.76 0.68
C ASP A 43 13.26 29.86 1.63
N ILE A 44 13.00 28.60 1.26
CA ILE A 44 12.22 27.68 2.11
C ILE A 44 13.13 27.13 3.23
N PRO A 45 12.73 27.16 4.51
CA PRO A 45 13.55 26.67 5.62
C PRO A 45 13.77 25.15 5.56
N GLY A 46 14.79 24.66 6.27
CA GLY A 46 15.09 23.23 6.40
C GLY A 46 16.11 22.70 5.39
N LEU A 47 16.26 21.38 5.29
CA LEU A 47 17.07 20.71 4.26
C LEU A 47 16.13 20.04 3.27
N MET A 48 16.36 20.25 1.97
CA MET A 48 15.58 19.62 0.90
C MET A 48 16.21 18.32 0.41
N LYS A 49 17.53 18.15 0.62
CA LYS A 49 18.22 16.91 0.29
C LYS A 49 17.59 15.72 1.00
N GLY A 50 17.15 14.75 0.22
CA GLY A 50 16.36 13.60 0.67
C GLY A 50 14.93 13.60 0.15
N ASN A 51 14.39 14.77 -0.23
CA ASN A 51 13.11 14.89 -0.92
C ASN A 51 13.27 14.57 -2.41
N ASN A 52 13.39 13.28 -2.73
CA ASN A 52 13.61 12.81 -4.10
C ASN A 52 12.47 13.19 -5.05
N ASP A 53 11.23 13.22 -4.57
CA ASP A 53 10.05 13.62 -5.33
C ASP A 53 10.19 15.04 -5.90
N LEU A 54 10.80 15.97 -5.14
CA LEU A 54 11.03 17.35 -5.56
C LEU A 54 11.92 17.48 -6.80
N LEU A 55 12.77 16.48 -7.06
CA LEU A 55 13.65 16.46 -8.24
C LEU A 55 12.87 16.41 -9.55
N CYS A 56 11.59 16.02 -9.54
CA CYS A 56 10.71 16.17 -10.70
C CYS A 56 10.57 17.64 -11.15
N LEU A 57 10.74 18.60 -10.24
CA LEU A 57 10.70 20.03 -10.54
C LEU A 57 12.09 20.63 -10.74
N THR A 58 13.07 20.23 -9.93
CA THR A 58 14.39 20.88 -9.91
C THR A 58 15.44 20.21 -10.80
N ARG A 59 15.36 18.89 -10.97
CA ARG A 59 16.26 18.09 -11.82
C ARG A 59 15.49 17.08 -12.68
N PRO A 60 14.54 17.55 -13.52
CA PRO A 60 13.76 16.66 -14.39
C PRO A 60 14.65 15.90 -15.38
N ASP A 61 15.84 16.41 -15.71
CA ASP A 61 16.86 15.74 -16.52
C ASP A 61 17.34 14.44 -15.88
N VAL A 62 17.56 14.43 -14.56
CA VAL A 62 18.00 13.23 -13.80
C VAL A 62 16.89 12.18 -13.78
N ILE A 63 15.68 12.60 -13.43
CA ILE A 63 14.53 11.69 -13.32
C ILE A 63 14.22 11.06 -14.69
N ARG A 64 14.19 11.87 -15.76
CA ARG A 64 14.02 11.36 -17.13
C ARG A 64 15.13 10.36 -17.51
N GLY A 65 16.38 10.69 -17.19
CA GLY A 65 17.52 9.81 -17.46
C GLY A 65 17.42 8.46 -16.75
N ILE A 66 16.87 8.41 -15.54
CA ILE A 66 16.65 7.16 -14.80
C ILE A 66 15.56 6.31 -15.46
N HIS A 67 14.41 6.89 -15.82
CA HIS A 67 13.37 6.16 -16.55
C HIS A 67 13.91 5.59 -17.87
N GLN A 68 14.70 6.38 -18.62
CA GLN A 68 15.31 5.93 -19.87
C GLN A 68 16.23 4.71 -19.66
N LYS A 69 17.06 4.70 -18.59
CA LYS A 69 17.89 3.54 -18.26
C LYS A 69 17.06 2.27 -18.00
N TYR A 70 15.97 2.36 -17.25
CA TYR A 70 15.09 1.21 -17.01
C TYR A 70 14.36 0.74 -18.27
N LEU A 71 13.91 1.68 -19.10
CA LEU A 71 13.28 1.37 -20.40
C LEU A 71 14.28 0.72 -21.37
N GLU A 72 15.55 1.14 -21.37
CA GLU A 72 16.65 0.51 -22.13
C GLU A 72 16.97 -0.89 -21.62
N ALA A 73 16.97 -1.08 -20.30
CA ALA A 73 17.09 -2.38 -19.66
C ALA A 73 15.89 -3.30 -19.96
N GLY A 74 14.80 -2.76 -20.48
CA GLY A 74 13.66 -3.53 -20.99
C GLY A 74 12.46 -3.59 -20.05
N ALA A 75 12.32 -2.65 -19.12
CA ALA A 75 11.08 -2.47 -18.37
C ALA A 75 9.87 -2.28 -19.32
N ASP A 76 8.75 -2.89 -18.94
CA ASP A 76 7.43 -2.71 -19.55
C ASP A 76 6.63 -1.61 -18.84
N ILE A 77 6.78 -1.52 -17.52
CA ILE A 77 6.12 -0.57 -16.65
C ILE A 77 7.20 0.22 -15.93
N ILE A 78 7.09 1.55 -15.89
CA ILE A 78 7.93 2.42 -15.07
C ILE A 78 7.08 3.15 -14.04
N GLU A 79 7.58 3.27 -12.83
CA GLU A 79 6.93 4.00 -11.74
C GLU A 79 7.23 5.49 -11.85
N THR A 80 6.27 6.36 -11.52
CA THR A 80 6.53 7.80 -11.37
C THR A 80 7.41 8.08 -10.14
N ASN A 81 8.28 9.08 -10.20
CA ASN A 81 9.00 9.56 -9.01
C ASN A 81 8.07 10.42 -8.13
N SER A 82 7.14 9.75 -7.45
CA SER A 82 6.08 10.37 -6.65
C SER A 82 5.76 9.63 -5.35
N PHE A 83 6.63 8.72 -4.90
CA PHE A 83 6.40 7.87 -3.73
C PHE A 83 5.93 8.64 -2.48
N ASN A 84 6.51 9.81 -2.20
CA ASN A 84 6.17 10.66 -1.05
C ASN A 84 5.45 11.96 -1.44
N ALA A 85 5.00 12.12 -2.68
CA ALA A 85 4.40 13.37 -3.15
C ALA A 85 2.96 13.59 -2.64
N THR A 86 2.76 13.54 -1.32
CA THR A 86 1.51 13.88 -0.61
C THR A 86 1.70 15.12 0.25
N THR A 87 0.62 15.80 0.61
CA THR A 87 0.68 16.93 1.55
C THR A 87 1.22 16.55 2.92
N VAL A 88 1.00 15.30 3.33
CA VAL A 88 1.49 14.75 4.61
C VAL A 88 3.01 14.67 4.61
N SER A 89 3.62 13.99 3.65
CA SER A 89 5.08 13.83 3.60
C SER A 89 5.80 15.11 3.17
N MET A 90 5.20 15.91 2.28
CA MET A 90 5.80 17.18 1.83
C MET A 90 5.80 18.28 2.92
N ALA A 91 5.01 18.11 3.98
CA ALA A 91 5.02 19.02 5.12
C ALA A 91 6.34 19.00 5.91
N ASP A 92 7.04 17.86 5.97
CA ASP A 92 8.36 17.73 6.59
C ASP A 92 9.41 18.62 5.90
N TYR A 93 9.17 18.96 4.63
CA TYR A 93 10.01 19.81 3.80
C TYR A 93 9.39 21.18 3.53
N HIS A 94 8.26 21.53 4.16
CA HIS A 94 7.55 22.80 3.96
C HIS A 94 7.15 23.10 2.49
N VAL A 95 6.93 22.06 1.68
CA VAL A 95 6.56 22.18 0.25
C VAL A 95 5.20 21.53 -0.06
N GLN A 96 4.32 21.39 0.94
CA GLN A 96 2.99 20.80 0.76
C GLN A 96 2.14 21.48 -0.33
N ASP A 97 2.33 22.79 -0.57
CA ASP A 97 1.59 23.53 -1.60
C ASP A 97 1.99 23.15 -3.04
N TYR A 98 3.11 22.44 -3.22
CA TYR A 98 3.63 22.02 -4.51
C TYR A 98 3.24 20.58 -4.89
N VAL A 99 2.48 19.88 -4.05
CA VAL A 99 2.10 18.46 -4.26
C VAL A 99 1.49 18.21 -5.63
N ARG A 100 0.52 19.04 -6.04
CA ARG A 100 -0.11 18.89 -7.35
C ARG A 100 0.92 19.04 -8.48
N GLU A 101 1.81 20.02 -8.37
CA GLU A 101 2.80 20.29 -9.41
C GLU A 101 3.87 19.19 -9.50
N ILE A 102 4.36 18.70 -8.35
CA ILE A 102 5.31 17.59 -8.27
C ILE A 102 4.73 16.36 -8.98
N ASN A 103 3.49 15.98 -8.67
CA ASN A 103 2.85 14.81 -9.26
C ASN A 103 2.57 14.96 -10.76
N MET A 104 2.09 16.13 -11.20
CA MET A 104 1.91 16.42 -12.62
C MET A 104 3.23 16.32 -13.38
N ALA A 105 4.32 16.85 -12.82
CA ALA A 105 5.65 16.75 -13.41
C ALA A 105 6.16 15.31 -13.44
N ALA A 106 6.02 14.56 -12.35
CA ALA A 106 6.42 13.16 -12.25
C ALA A 106 5.72 12.31 -13.32
N ALA A 107 4.39 12.41 -13.41
CA ALA A 107 3.60 11.70 -14.42
C ALA A 107 4.00 12.09 -15.85
N ARG A 108 4.17 13.39 -16.12
CA ARG A 108 4.56 13.88 -17.45
C ARG A 108 5.95 13.36 -17.87
N ILE A 109 6.94 13.42 -16.98
CA ILE A 109 8.31 12.97 -17.27
C ILE A 109 8.31 11.48 -17.63
N ALA A 110 7.63 10.66 -16.83
CA ALA A 110 7.51 9.22 -17.09
C ALA A 110 6.74 8.93 -18.39
N ARG A 111 5.61 9.63 -18.62
CA ARG A 111 4.77 9.48 -19.84
C ARG A 111 5.54 9.81 -21.10
N GLU A 112 6.27 10.92 -21.11
CA GLU A 112 7.10 11.31 -22.27
C GLU A 112 8.17 10.26 -22.58
N ALA A 113 8.83 9.69 -21.55
CA ALA A 113 9.80 8.63 -21.72
C ALA A 113 9.16 7.33 -22.24
N ALA A 114 8.04 6.91 -21.65
CA ALA A 114 7.30 5.71 -22.07
C ALA A 114 6.78 5.82 -23.52
N ASP A 115 6.26 6.99 -23.92
CA ASP A 115 5.81 7.25 -25.29
C ASP A 115 6.96 7.21 -26.30
N GLU A 116 8.10 7.80 -25.95
CA GLU A 116 9.29 7.78 -26.79
C GLU A 116 9.76 6.34 -27.08
N TYR A 117 9.82 5.49 -26.06
CA TYR A 117 10.24 4.10 -26.23
C TYR A 117 9.17 3.26 -26.93
N THR A 118 7.89 3.52 -26.65
CA THR A 118 6.75 2.92 -27.38
C THR A 118 6.83 3.23 -28.86
N ALA A 119 7.11 4.47 -29.25
CA ALA A 119 7.29 4.85 -30.65
C ALA A 119 8.48 4.13 -31.31
N LYS A 120 9.59 3.93 -30.58
CA LYS A 120 10.76 3.17 -31.07
C LYS A 120 10.47 1.68 -31.29
N ASN A 121 9.57 1.08 -30.50
CA ASN A 121 9.15 -0.32 -30.69
C ASN A 121 7.66 -0.50 -30.36
N PRO A 122 6.74 -0.27 -31.32
CA PRO A 122 5.31 -0.32 -31.08
C PRO A 122 4.76 -1.68 -30.64
N ARG A 123 5.52 -2.78 -30.84
CA ARG A 123 5.12 -4.14 -30.44
C ARG A 123 5.23 -4.38 -28.94
N LYS A 124 5.91 -3.51 -28.20
CA LYS A 124 6.08 -3.60 -26.74
C LYS A 124 5.61 -2.29 -26.13
N PRO A 125 4.32 -1.98 -25.98
CA PRO A 125 3.91 -0.71 -25.37
C PRO A 125 4.48 -0.55 -23.96
N ARG A 126 4.82 0.68 -23.57
CA ARG A 126 5.38 1.01 -22.24
C ARG A 126 4.32 1.73 -21.44
N PHE A 127 4.18 1.33 -20.19
CA PHE A 127 3.16 1.82 -19.28
C PHE A 127 3.78 2.63 -18.15
N VAL A 128 3.02 3.59 -17.64
CA VAL A 128 3.40 4.41 -16.48
C VAL A 128 2.51 4.05 -15.30
N ALA A 129 3.11 3.61 -14.20
CA ALA A 129 2.41 3.42 -12.93
C ALA A 129 2.61 4.65 -12.04
N GLY A 130 1.52 5.27 -11.61
CA GLY A 130 1.53 6.34 -10.62
C GLY A 130 1.88 5.78 -9.25
N SER A 131 3.12 5.92 -8.80
CA SER A 131 3.59 5.45 -7.49
C SER A 131 3.00 6.31 -6.36
N VAL A 132 2.36 5.64 -5.41
CA VAL A 132 1.74 6.20 -4.21
C VAL A 132 2.25 5.41 -3.01
N GLY A 133 3.21 5.97 -2.28
CA GLY A 133 3.75 5.38 -1.06
C GLY A 133 2.84 5.59 0.16
N PRO A 134 3.17 4.99 1.31
CA PRO A 134 2.26 4.90 2.46
C PRO A 134 2.24 6.15 3.37
N THR A 135 2.99 7.20 3.02
CA THR A 135 3.34 8.37 3.85
C THR A 135 4.21 8.04 5.07
N ASN A 136 4.60 9.06 5.84
CA ASN A 136 5.32 8.94 7.11
C ASN A 136 4.37 8.81 8.33
N LYS A 137 3.05 8.75 8.14
CA LYS A 137 2.05 8.64 9.21
C LYS A 137 1.15 7.41 9.03
N THR A 138 0.49 6.97 10.09
CA THR A 138 -0.30 5.74 10.14
C THR A 138 -1.62 5.98 10.87
N CYS A 139 -2.70 5.40 10.34
CA CYS A 139 -4.03 5.49 10.95
C CYS A 139 -4.29 4.36 11.95
N SER A 140 -3.58 3.22 11.85
CA SER A 140 -3.83 2.07 12.74
C SER A 140 -3.01 2.06 14.02
N ILE A 141 -1.83 2.70 14.03
CA ILE A 141 -0.86 2.58 15.13
C ILE A 141 -0.70 3.91 15.86
N SER A 142 -0.71 3.90 17.20
CA SER A 142 -0.38 5.09 17.97
C SER A 142 1.12 5.37 17.94
N PRO A 143 1.54 6.62 17.66
CA PRO A 143 2.94 7.02 17.83
C PRO A 143 3.30 7.35 19.28
N ASP A 144 2.33 7.43 20.18
CA ASP A 144 2.54 7.68 21.62
C ASP A 144 2.33 6.40 22.42
N VAL A 145 3.42 5.86 22.96
CA VAL A 145 3.43 4.63 23.77
C VAL A 145 2.57 4.78 25.04
N ASN A 146 2.38 6.00 25.54
CA ASN A 146 1.56 6.25 26.74
C ASN A 146 0.08 6.46 26.43
N ASN A 147 -0.28 6.63 25.16
CA ASN A 147 -1.66 6.81 24.72
C ASN A 147 -1.96 5.92 23.50
N PRO A 148 -2.31 4.64 23.72
CA PRO A 148 -2.58 3.69 22.64
C PRO A 148 -3.77 4.08 21.75
N ALA A 149 -4.68 4.95 22.24
CA ALA A 149 -5.82 5.46 21.49
C ALA A 149 -5.47 6.60 20.52
N TYR A 150 -4.33 7.27 20.72
CA TYR A 150 -3.94 8.45 19.94
C TYR A 150 -3.58 8.09 18.50
N ARG A 151 -3.89 8.99 17.55
CA ARG A 151 -3.47 8.93 16.14
C ARG A 151 -2.95 10.30 15.72
N ASN A 152 -1.83 10.34 14.97
CA ASN A 152 -1.22 11.60 14.49
C ASN A 152 -1.76 12.08 13.14
N ILE A 153 -2.68 11.31 12.57
CA ILE A 153 -3.43 11.61 11.35
C ILE A 153 -4.77 10.87 11.39
N THR A 154 -5.80 11.49 10.84
CA THR A 154 -7.12 10.89 10.68
C THR A 154 -7.27 10.23 9.30
N TYR A 155 -8.22 9.29 9.19
CA TYR A 155 -8.56 8.67 7.90
C TYR A 155 -8.89 9.71 6.82
N ASP A 156 -9.67 10.74 7.16
CA ASP A 156 -10.12 11.78 6.22
C ASP A 156 -8.97 12.68 5.74
N GLU A 157 -8.04 13.04 6.62
CA GLU A 157 -6.85 13.80 6.25
C GLU A 157 -5.97 12.99 5.30
N LEU A 158 -5.78 11.71 5.58
CA LEU A 158 -4.97 10.82 4.75
C LEU A 158 -5.63 10.56 3.39
N ALA A 159 -6.94 10.29 3.36
CA ALA A 159 -7.72 10.13 2.14
C ALA A 159 -7.67 11.40 1.27
N THR A 160 -7.78 12.58 1.88
CA THR A 160 -7.66 13.87 1.18
C THR A 160 -6.26 14.03 0.56
N ALA A 161 -5.20 13.71 1.30
CA ALA A 161 -3.84 13.80 0.82
C ALA A 161 -3.57 12.86 -0.37
N TYR A 162 -4.02 11.60 -0.28
CA TYR A 162 -3.95 10.66 -1.39
C TYR A 162 -4.78 11.11 -2.59
N GLN A 163 -5.97 11.66 -2.38
CA GLN A 163 -6.84 12.07 -3.49
C GLN A 163 -6.20 13.20 -4.29
N GLN A 164 -5.57 14.16 -3.62
CA GLN A 164 -4.84 15.26 -4.27
C GLN A 164 -3.67 14.74 -5.12
N GLN A 165 -2.89 13.80 -4.58
CA GLN A 165 -1.80 13.15 -5.29
C GLN A 165 -2.31 12.40 -6.52
N ILE A 166 -3.27 11.48 -6.32
CA ILE A 166 -3.75 10.58 -7.36
C ILE A 166 -4.46 11.36 -8.47
N ALA A 167 -5.26 12.38 -8.14
CA ALA A 167 -5.91 13.22 -9.16
C ALA A 167 -4.87 13.89 -10.07
N ALA A 168 -3.77 14.41 -9.51
CA ALA A 168 -2.68 15.00 -10.29
C ALA A 168 -1.96 13.94 -11.16
N LEU A 169 -1.73 12.73 -10.65
CA LEU A 169 -1.15 11.65 -11.44
C LEU A 169 -2.06 11.24 -12.61
N LEU A 170 -3.37 11.11 -12.38
CA LEU A 170 -4.36 10.77 -13.41
C LEU A 170 -4.43 11.85 -14.50
N GLU A 171 -4.48 13.13 -14.12
CA GLU A 171 -4.42 14.25 -15.06
C GLU A 171 -3.09 14.29 -15.84
N GLY A 172 -2.00 13.84 -15.22
CA GLY A 172 -0.69 13.69 -15.85
C GLY A 172 -0.58 12.51 -16.83
N GLY A 173 -1.60 11.65 -16.90
CA GLY A 173 -1.70 10.58 -17.90
C GLY A 173 -0.98 9.27 -17.53
N VAL A 174 -0.97 8.90 -16.24
CA VAL A 174 -0.55 7.55 -15.82
C VAL A 174 -1.50 6.47 -16.36
N ASP A 175 -0.97 5.27 -16.60
CA ASP A 175 -1.73 4.13 -17.12
C ASP A 175 -2.30 3.23 -16.03
N ALA A 176 -1.79 3.33 -14.80
CA ALA A 176 -2.22 2.63 -13.60
C ALA A 176 -1.90 3.46 -12.34
N VAL A 177 -2.59 3.19 -11.23
CA VAL A 177 -2.22 3.69 -9.89
C VAL A 177 -1.63 2.54 -9.10
N LEU A 178 -0.41 2.71 -8.57
CA LEU A 178 0.29 1.74 -7.76
C LEU A 178 0.41 2.25 -6.32
N ILE A 179 -0.44 1.73 -5.44
CA ILE A 179 -0.34 1.96 -4.00
C ILE A 179 0.63 0.92 -3.45
N GLU A 180 1.81 1.34 -3.03
CA GLU A 180 2.92 0.43 -2.75
C GLU A 180 3.58 0.64 -1.39
N THR A 181 4.35 -0.37 -0.99
CA THR A 181 4.99 -0.42 0.34
C THR A 181 3.96 -0.27 1.45
N ILE A 182 2.79 -0.88 1.26
CA ILE A 182 1.69 -0.82 2.22
C ILE A 182 2.14 -1.55 3.49
N PHE A 183 2.39 -0.79 4.55
CA PHE A 183 2.70 -1.32 5.87
C PHE A 183 1.48 -1.30 6.82
N ASP A 184 0.47 -0.48 6.50
CA ASP A 184 -0.77 -0.29 7.25
C ASP A 184 -1.98 -0.40 6.31
N SER A 185 -2.85 -1.36 6.60
CA SER A 185 -4.04 -1.66 5.81
C SER A 185 -5.08 -0.54 5.85
N LEU A 186 -5.15 0.23 6.95
CA LEU A 186 -6.07 1.37 7.03
C LEU A 186 -5.60 2.52 6.13
N ASN A 187 -4.29 2.75 6.07
CA ASN A 187 -3.69 3.67 5.08
C ASN A 187 -4.03 3.22 3.65
N ALA A 188 -3.91 1.91 3.36
CA ALA A 188 -4.29 1.38 2.04
C ALA A 188 -5.77 1.58 1.74
N LYS A 189 -6.67 1.34 2.69
CA LYS A 189 -8.11 1.62 2.52
C LYS A 189 -8.38 3.11 2.24
N ALA A 190 -7.67 4.02 2.91
CA ALA A 190 -7.77 5.45 2.63
C ALA A 190 -7.27 5.79 1.21
N ALA A 191 -6.16 5.19 0.78
CA ALA A 191 -5.60 5.38 -0.57
C ALA A 191 -6.51 4.78 -1.66
N ILE A 192 -7.11 3.62 -1.43
CA ILE A 192 -8.09 2.99 -2.32
C ILE A 192 -9.31 3.89 -2.48
N PHE A 193 -9.91 4.33 -1.38
CA PHE A 193 -11.04 5.26 -1.40
C PHE A 193 -10.68 6.54 -2.16
N ALA A 194 -9.51 7.11 -1.86
CA ALA A 194 -9.00 8.30 -2.54
C ALA A 194 -8.78 8.08 -4.05
N ALA A 195 -8.30 6.90 -4.46
CA ALA A 195 -8.13 6.53 -5.86
C ALA A 195 -9.49 6.50 -6.58
N GLU A 196 -10.49 5.86 -6.00
CA GLU A 196 -11.85 5.82 -6.55
C GLU A 196 -12.44 7.24 -6.69
N GLN A 197 -12.32 8.06 -5.64
CA GLN A 197 -12.78 9.45 -5.68
C GLN A 197 -12.03 10.29 -6.73
N ALA A 198 -10.72 10.10 -6.88
CA ALA A 198 -9.90 10.79 -7.88
C ALA A 198 -10.27 10.36 -9.31
N MET A 199 -10.49 9.06 -9.54
CA MET A 199 -10.95 8.54 -10.85
C MET A 199 -12.33 9.08 -11.21
N MET A 200 -13.25 9.18 -10.24
CA MET A 200 -14.57 9.79 -10.45
C MET A 200 -14.45 11.29 -10.77
N ALA A 201 -13.65 12.03 -10.00
CA ALA A 201 -13.49 13.47 -10.16
C ALA A 201 -12.83 13.87 -11.49
N THR A 202 -11.84 13.08 -11.95
CA THR A 202 -11.12 13.31 -13.20
C THR A 202 -11.78 12.66 -14.42
N ASN A 203 -12.74 11.75 -14.19
CA ASN A 203 -13.33 10.89 -15.22
C ASN A 203 -12.28 10.05 -15.98
N VAL A 204 -11.21 9.64 -15.28
CA VAL A 204 -10.14 8.79 -15.80
C VAL A 204 -10.10 7.51 -14.97
N LYS A 205 -10.50 6.39 -15.58
CA LYS A 205 -10.40 5.06 -14.96
C LYS A 205 -9.13 4.35 -15.43
N VAL A 206 -8.31 3.93 -14.47
CA VAL A 206 -7.09 3.14 -14.70
C VAL A 206 -7.04 1.97 -13.71
N PRO A 207 -6.26 0.92 -14.00
CA PRO A 207 -6.10 -0.21 -13.09
C PRO A 207 -5.49 0.19 -11.75
N LEU A 208 -5.99 -0.41 -10.68
CA LEU A 208 -5.48 -0.22 -9.32
C LEU A 208 -4.57 -1.38 -8.93
N MET A 209 -3.31 -1.08 -8.67
CA MET A 209 -2.29 -2.03 -8.25
C MET A 209 -1.97 -1.80 -6.77
N LEU A 210 -1.91 -2.87 -5.99
CA LEU A 210 -1.54 -2.83 -4.57
C LEU A 210 -0.25 -3.63 -4.34
N SER A 211 0.67 -3.09 -3.56
CA SER A 211 1.88 -3.81 -3.15
C SER A 211 2.14 -3.66 -1.66
N ILE A 212 2.23 -4.80 -0.98
CA ILE A 212 2.29 -4.90 0.47
C ILE A 212 3.73 -5.13 0.90
N THR A 213 4.11 -4.56 2.04
CA THR A 213 5.38 -4.88 2.68
C THR A 213 5.16 -5.67 3.97
N ILE A 214 5.94 -6.72 4.14
CA ILE A 214 5.86 -7.63 5.29
C ILE A 214 7.01 -7.29 6.23
N SER A 215 6.73 -7.11 7.51
CA SER A 215 7.72 -6.67 8.50
C SER A 215 8.51 -7.82 9.14
N ASP A 216 8.01 -9.05 9.09
CA ASP A 216 8.63 -10.19 9.76
C ASP A 216 8.47 -11.51 8.98
N THR A 217 9.13 -12.56 9.48
CA THR A 217 9.01 -13.91 8.91
C THR A 217 7.66 -14.57 9.21
N GLY A 218 6.82 -13.95 10.03
CA GLY A 218 5.45 -14.39 10.33
C GLY A 218 4.46 -14.02 9.24
N GLY A 219 4.86 -13.24 8.23
CA GLY A 219 3.98 -12.85 7.12
C GLY A 219 2.98 -11.75 7.51
N ARG A 220 3.31 -10.94 8.52
CA ARG A 220 2.46 -9.85 8.98
C ARG A 220 2.96 -8.50 8.48
N THR A 221 2.02 -7.58 8.23
CA THR A 221 2.30 -6.17 8.01
C THR A 221 2.82 -5.53 9.31
N LEU A 222 3.31 -4.28 9.24
CA LEU A 222 3.71 -3.53 10.44
C LEU A 222 2.54 -3.33 11.41
N SER A 223 1.31 -3.20 10.89
CA SER A 223 0.08 -3.18 11.69
C SER A 223 -0.32 -4.54 12.28
N GLY A 224 0.47 -5.61 12.06
CA GLY A 224 0.26 -6.94 12.61
C GLY A 224 -0.75 -7.80 11.84
N GLN A 225 -1.26 -7.33 10.70
CA GLN A 225 -2.27 -8.05 9.93
C GLN A 225 -1.63 -9.12 9.02
N THR A 226 -2.23 -10.30 8.93
CA THR A 226 -1.78 -11.35 8.00
C THR A 226 -2.13 -11.01 6.55
N LEU A 227 -1.42 -11.58 5.58
CA LEU A 227 -1.73 -11.40 4.16
C LEU A 227 -3.17 -11.81 3.79
N ASP A 228 -3.65 -12.91 4.35
CA ASP A 228 -5.01 -13.40 4.11
C ASP A 228 -6.07 -12.40 4.63
N ALA A 229 -5.83 -11.82 5.81
CA ALA A 229 -6.69 -10.79 6.38
C ALA A 229 -6.62 -9.47 5.59
N PHE A 230 -5.44 -9.13 5.06
CA PHE A 230 -5.28 -7.99 4.16
C PHE A 230 -6.14 -8.17 2.89
N LEU A 231 -6.09 -9.33 2.25
CA LEU A 231 -6.91 -9.64 1.06
C LEU A 231 -8.40 -9.40 1.34
N ALA A 232 -8.90 -9.88 2.48
CA ALA A 232 -10.29 -9.65 2.89
C ALA A 232 -10.59 -8.16 3.19
N SER A 233 -9.60 -7.41 3.69
CA SER A 233 -9.75 -5.99 4.01
C SER A 233 -9.87 -5.11 2.76
N VAL A 234 -9.25 -5.51 1.64
CA VAL A 234 -9.22 -4.72 0.39
C VAL A 234 -10.09 -5.28 -0.73
N GLN A 235 -10.71 -6.46 -0.57
CA GLN A 235 -11.50 -7.13 -1.61
C GLN A 235 -12.69 -6.33 -2.19
N HIS A 236 -13.09 -5.25 -1.50
CA HIS A 236 -14.17 -4.37 -1.95
C HIS A 236 -13.76 -3.53 -3.18
N ALA A 237 -12.46 -3.34 -3.41
CA ALA A 237 -11.93 -2.54 -4.50
C ALA A 237 -11.80 -3.32 -5.82
N ASP A 238 -11.86 -2.61 -6.93
CA ASP A 238 -11.64 -3.14 -8.29
C ASP A 238 -10.12 -3.31 -8.56
N ILE A 239 -9.49 -4.23 -7.81
CA ILE A 239 -8.04 -4.46 -7.81
C ILE A 239 -7.62 -5.20 -9.08
N PHE A 240 -6.63 -4.66 -9.76
CA PHE A 240 -6.01 -5.28 -10.94
C PHE A 240 -4.88 -6.25 -10.55
N SER A 241 -3.97 -5.80 -9.69
CA SER A 241 -2.89 -6.64 -9.18
C SER A 241 -2.65 -6.43 -7.69
N ILE A 242 -2.22 -7.49 -7.02
CA ILE A 242 -1.75 -7.46 -5.65
C ILE A 242 -0.36 -8.10 -5.57
N GLY A 243 0.52 -7.54 -4.77
CA GLY A 243 1.88 -8.02 -4.74
C GLY A 243 2.63 -7.69 -3.48
N LEU A 244 3.93 -7.99 -3.53
CA LEU A 244 4.85 -7.77 -2.44
C LEU A 244 6.09 -7.01 -2.90
N ASN A 245 6.51 -6.04 -2.09
CA ASN A 245 7.73 -5.29 -2.29
C ASN A 245 8.42 -4.87 -0.99
N CYS A 246 9.69 -4.48 -1.14
CA CYS A 246 10.54 -4.02 -0.04
C CYS A 246 10.70 -5.06 1.08
N SER A 247 11.37 -4.66 2.17
CA SER A 247 11.71 -5.43 3.39
C SER A 247 12.59 -6.67 3.20
N PHE A 248 12.33 -7.49 2.20
CA PHE A 248 12.96 -8.78 1.97
C PHE A 248 13.64 -8.87 0.59
N GLY A 249 14.65 -9.72 0.52
CA GLY A 249 15.22 -10.19 -0.74
C GLY A 249 14.33 -11.26 -1.39
N ALA A 250 14.70 -11.67 -2.60
CA ALA A 250 13.85 -12.54 -3.39
C ALA A 250 13.58 -13.92 -2.74
N ALA A 251 14.61 -14.56 -2.18
CA ALA A 251 14.44 -15.86 -1.52
C ALA A 251 13.44 -15.81 -0.35
N GLN A 252 13.50 -14.77 0.48
CA GLN A 252 12.61 -14.63 1.65
C GLN A 252 11.17 -14.28 1.27
N LEU A 253 10.96 -13.61 0.12
CA LEU A 253 9.62 -13.21 -0.33
C LEU A 253 8.82 -14.37 -0.92
N LYS A 254 9.50 -15.41 -1.45
CA LYS A 254 8.87 -16.52 -2.17
C LYS A 254 7.72 -17.21 -1.42
N PRO A 255 7.87 -17.60 -0.14
CA PRO A 255 6.80 -18.31 0.58
C PRO A 255 5.50 -17.49 0.63
N PHE A 256 5.63 -16.18 0.80
CA PHE A 256 4.51 -15.25 0.86
C PHE A 256 3.84 -15.03 -0.50
N LEU A 257 4.61 -15.05 -1.59
CA LEU A 257 4.06 -15.09 -2.95
C LEU A 257 3.25 -16.36 -3.18
N GLY A 258 3.71 -17.50 -2.65
CA GLY A 258 2.94 -18.76 -2.66
C GLY A 258 1.60 -18.63 -1.93
N CYS A 259 1.57 -17.96 -0.78
CA CYS A 259 0.32 -17.67 -0.07
C CYS A 259 -0.64 -16.83 -0.92
N LEU A 260 -0.15 -15.73 -1.53
CA LEU A 260 -0.97 -14.88 -2.40
C LEU A 260 -1.46 -15.63 -3.65
N ALA A 261 -0.59 -16.39 -4.33
CA ALA A 261 -0.91 -17.16 -5.54
C ALA A 261 -2.02 -18.18 -5.32
N ASN A 262 -2.14 -18.73 -4.11
CA ASN A 262 -3.19 -19.69 -3.80
C ASN A 262 -4.56 -19.06 -3.48
N ARG A 263 -4.62 -17.74 -3.27
CA ARG A 263 -5.79 -17.10 -2.63
C ARG A 263 -6.27 -15.82 -3.29
N ALA A 264 -5.39 -15.08 -3.96
CA ALA A 264 -5.71 -13.79 -4.56
C ALA A 264 -6.41 -13.96 -5.92
N PRO A 265 -7.64 -13.43 -6.10
CA PRO A 265 -8.32 -13.43 -7.40
C PRO A 265 -7.82 -12.31 -8.32
N TYR A 266 -6.55 -11.93 -8.20
CA TYR A 266 -5.91 -10.79 -8.88
C TYR A 266 -4.59 -11.23 -9.52
N TYR A 267 -4.05 -10.43 -10.44
CA TYR A 267 -2.69 -10.63 -10.92
C TYR A 267 -1.67 -10.40 -9.81
N ILE A 268 -0.52 -11.08 -9.87
CA ILE A 268 0.48 -11.01 -8.81
C ILE A 268 1.73 -10.24 -9.25
N SER A 269 2.12 -9.25 -8.46
CA SER A 269 3.37 -8.50 -8.63
C SER A 269 4.40 -8.85 -7.55
N ALA A 270 5.68 -8.92 -7.93
CA ALA A 270 6.77 -9.12 -6.98
C ALA A 270 8.00 -8.31 -7.39
N TYR A 271 8.45 -7.43 -6.52
CA TYR A 271 9.66 -6.63 -6.77
C TYR A 271 10.49 -6.51 -5.48
N PRO A 272 11.30 -7.55 -5.17
CA PRO A 272 12.07 -7.62 -3.93
C PRO A 272 13.26 -6.65 -3.92
N ASN A 273 13.86 -6.46 -2.75
CA ASN A 273 15.14 -5.77 -2.62
C ASN A 273 16.29 -6.61 -3.20
N ALA A 274 17.42 -5.98 -3.50
CA ALA A 274 18.68 -6.65 -3.85
C ALA A 274 19.33 -7.30 -2.60
N GLY A 275 18.60 -8.21 -1.97
CA GLY A 275 18.96 -8.83 -0.69
C GLY A 275 18.60 -7.95 0.51
N LEU A 276 19.16 -8.30 1.66
CA LEU A 276 19.08 -7.46 2.86
C LEU A 276 20.26 -6.47 2.84
N PRO A 277 20.07 -5.22 3.28
CA PRO A 277 21.16 -4.29 3.40
C PRO A 277 22.16 -4.77 4.47
N ASN A 278 23.45 -4.59 4.21
CA ASN A 278 24.50 -4.86 5.18
C ASN A 278 24.52 -3.79 6.30
N SER A 279 25.45 -3.90 7.25
CA SER A 279 25.57 -2.97 8.37
C SER A 279 25.86 -1.51 7.96
N LEU A 280 26.28 -1.28 6.71
CA LEU A 280 26.50 0.04 6.13
C LEU A 280 25.30 0.54 5.31
N GLY A 281 24.20 -0.20 5.28
CA GLY A 281 23.02 0.12 4.46
C GLY A 281 23.18 -0.18 2.97
N VAL A 282 24.22 -0.93 2.59
CA VAL A 282 24.53 -1.26 1.18
C VAL A 282 23.97 -2.63 0.83
N TYR A 283 23.45 -2.76 -0.39
CA TYR A 283 22.94 -4.01 -0.93
C TYR A 283 24.03 -4.72 -1.74
N ASP A 284 24.50 -5.87 -1.25
CA ASP A 284 25.64 -6.59 -1.82
C ASP A 284 25.24 -7.66 -2.86
N GLN A 285 23.96 -8.03 -2.93
CA GLN A 285 23.49 -9.07 -3.85
C GLN A 285 23.64 -8.60 -5.28
N THR A 286 24.24 -9.40 -6.15
CA THR A 286 24.46 -9.04 -7.56
C THR A 286 23.22 -9.26 -8.44
N PRO A 287 23.14 -8.63 -9.63
CA PRO A 287 22.10 -8.90 -10.62
C PRO A 287 21.95 -10.38 -10.97
N GLU A 288 23.07 -11.10 -11.11
CA GLU A 288 23.10 -12.53 -11.42
C GLU A 288 22.48 -13.37 -10.29
N GLU A 289 22.85 -13.09 -9.04
CA GLU A 289 22.33 -13.82 -7.87
C GLU A 289 20.84 -13.57 -7.68
N MET A 290 20.38 -12.31 -7.80
CA MET A 290 18.97 -11.98 -7.68
C MET A 290 18.15 -12.62 -8.81
N ALA A 291 18.67 -12.65 -10.04
CA ALA A 291 18.00 -13.27 -11.18
C ALA A 291 17.78 -14.78 -10.98
N VAL A 292 18.71 -15.50 -10.35
CA VAL A 292 18.54 -16.92 -10.00
C VAL A 292 17.35 -17.10 -9.05
N GLN A 293 17.22 -16.24 -8.03
CA GLN A 293 16.13 -16.34 -7.05
C GLN A 293 14.77 -15.95 -7.65
N VAL A 294 14.72 -14.87 -8.46
CA VAL A 294 13.49 -14.44 -9.14
C VAL A 294 13.00 -15.47 -10.14
N ARG A 295 13.91 -16.26 -10.74
CA ARG A 295 13.53 -17.35 -11.65
C ARG A 295 12.61 -18.36 -10.97
N GLU A 296 12.78 -18.63 -9.69
CA GLU A 296 11.92 -19.56 -8.95
C GLU A 296 10.45 -19.10 -8.95
N TYR A 297 10.19 -17.78 -8.93
CA TYR A 297 8.82 -17.25 -9.00
C TYR A 297 8.13 -17.58 -10.33
N ILE A 298 8.93 -17.55 -11.39
CA ILE A 298 8.48 -17.77 -12.76
C ILE A 298 8.26 -19.27 -12.99
N ASP A 299 9.24 -20.09 -12.60
CA ASP A 299 9.20 -21.54 -12.76
C ASP A 299 8.05 -22.18 -11.96
N GLU A 300 7.71 -21.61 -10.80
CA GLU A 300 6.58 -22.02 -9.96
C GLU A 300 5.24 -21.36 -10.35
N GLY A 301 5.22 -20.46 -11.34
CA GLY A 301 3.99 -19.82 -11.84
C GLY A 301 3.30 -18.90 -10.81
N LEU A 302 4.09 -18.19 -10.00
CA LEU A 302 3.61 -17.37 -8.87
C LEU A 302 3.29 -15.92 -9.24
N VAL A 303 3.76 -15.43 -10.40
CA VAL A 303 3.78 -13.99 -10.70
C VAL A 303 3.29 -13.66 -12.12
N ASN A 304 2.79 -12.43 -12.27
CA ASN A 304 2.43 -11.78 -13.54
C ASN A 304 3.30 -10.55 -13.82
N ILE A 305 3.81 -9.90 -12.78
CA ILE A 305 4.68 -8.71 -12.87
C ILE A 305 5.91 -8.94 -11.98
N ILE A 306 7.11 -8.72 -12.52
CA ILE A 306 8.36 -8.78 -11.75
C ILE A 306 9.12 -7.46 -11.88
N GLY A 307 9.79 -7.02 -10.82
CA GLY A 307 10.60 -5.79 -10.81
C GLY A 307 11.65 -5.80 -9.73
N GLY A 308 12.14 -4.62 -9.37
CA GLY A 308 13.10 -4.45 -8.27
C GLY A 308 12.72 -3.31 -7.32
N CYS A 309 13.03 -3.47 -6.04
CA CYS A 309 12.91 -2.40 -5.05
C CYS A 309 14.32 -1.94 -4.61
N CYS A 310 14.55 -1.70 -3.32
CA CYS A 310 15.76 -1.07 -2.82
C CYS A 310 17.03 -1.86 -3.19
N GLY A 311 18.05 -1.12 -3.66
CA GLY A 311 19.33 -1.69 -4.09
C GLY A 311 19.35 -2.16 -5.55
N THR A 312 18.20 -2.19 -6.24
CA THR A 312 18.14 -2.60 -7.64
C THR A 312 18.41 -1.43 -8.60
N THR A 313 19.11 -1.73 -9.68
CA THR A 313 19.46 -0.81 -10.77
C THR A 313 18.99 -1.38 -12.12
N ASP A 314 19.18 -0.62 -13.19
CA ASP A 314 18.90 -1.07 -14.56
C ASP A 314 19.62 -2.38 -14.92
N ALA A 315 20.78 -2.66 -14.32
CA ALA A 315 21.51 -3.91 -14.51
C ALA A 315 20.73 -5.15 -14.03
N TYR A 316 19.89 -5.02 -13.00
CA TYR A 316 19.03 -6.10 -12.49
C TYR A 316 17.86 -6.34 -13.44
N ILE A 317 17.18 -5.26 -13.83
CA ILE A 317 16.05 -5.29 -14.76
C ILE A 317 16.45 -5.90 -16.12
N ALA A 318 17.67 -5.61 -16.58
CA ALA A 318 18.22 -6.19 -17.81
C ALA A 318 18.30 -7.73 -17.79
N LYS A 319 18.43 -8.36 -16.62
CA LYS A 319 18.45 -9.82 -16.48
C LYS A 319 17.06 -10.44 -16.70
N TYR A 320 15.99 -9.73 -16.35
CA TYR A 320 14.64 -10.30 -16.32
C TYR A 320 14.06 -10.61 -17.70
N ASN A 321 14.42 -9.86 -18.75
CA ASN A 321 13.92 -10.11 -20.11
C ASN A 321 14.19 -11.55 -20.58
N LYS A 322 15.35 -12.12 -20.24
CA LYS A 322 15.69 -13.51 -20.59
C LYS A 322 14.97 -14.52 -19.72
N LEU A 323 14.64 -14.17 -18.47
CA LEU A 323 13.96 -15.08 -17.55
C LEU A 323 12.50 -15.32 -17.95
N ILE A 324 11.84 -14.30 -18.49
CA ILE A 324 10.42 -14.36 -18.84
C ILE A 324 10.15 -14.91 -20.25
N GLU A 325 11.18 -15.21 -21.04
CA GLU A 325 11.03 -15.69 -22.41
C GLU A 325 10.38 -17.08 -22.42
N GLY A 326 9.17 -17.19 -22.99
CA GLY A 326 8.40 -18.43 -23.01
C GLY A 326 7.77 -18.83 -21.67
N ALA A 327 7.91 -18.00 -20.64
CA ALA A 327 7.29 -18.23 -19.34
C ALA A 327 5.76 -18.07 -19.42
N LYS A 328 5.05 -18.85 -18.59
CA LYS A 328 3.60 -18.72 -18.44
C LYS A 328 3.29 -17.84 -17.23
N PRO A 329 2.50 -16.77 -17.38
CA PRO A 329 2.10 -15.96 -16.24
C PRO A 329 1.17 -16.73 -15.30
N HIS A 330 1.14 -16.32 -14.03
CA HIS A 330 0.19 -16.84 -13.05
C HIS A 330 -1.27 -16.64 -13.50
N VAL A 331 -2.14 -17.59 -13.17
CA VAL A 331 -3.58 -17.52 -13.44
C VAL A 331 -4.29 -17.22 -12.13
N PRO A 332 -4.94 -16.04 -11.99
CA PRO A 332 -5.67 -15.69 -10.78
C PRO A 332 -6.70 -16.74 -10.38
N VAL A 333 -6.82 -16.99 -9.07
CA VAL A 333 -7.81 -17.95 -8.55
C VAL A 333 -9.24 -17.37 -8.62
N PRO A 334 -10.29 -18.20 -8.57
CA PRO A 334 -11.66 -17.69 -8.47
C PRO A 334 -11.87 -16.84 -7.22
N LYS A 335 -12.79 -15.87 -7.32
CA LYS A 335 -13.25 -15.10 -6.16
C LYS A 335 -13.84 -16.04 -5.10
N PRO A 336 -13.69 -15.72 -3.79
CA PRO A 336 -14.26 -16.54 -2.73
C PRO A 336 -15.78 -16.66 -2.87
N ASP A 337 -16.31 -17.83 -2.55
CA ASP A 337 -17.74 -18.16 -2.54
C ASP A 337 -18.38 -18.02 -1.15
N CYS A 338 -17.58 -17.61 -0.17
CA CYS A 338 -17.99 -17.38 1.21
C CYS A 338 -17.68 -15.95 1.67
N LEU A 339 -18.32 -15.54 2.77
CA LEU A 339 -18.07 -14.22 3.36
C LEU A 339 -16.69 -14.21 4.04
N TRP A 340 -15.84 -13.28 3.63
CA TRP A 340 -14.57 -12.99 4.27
C TRP A 340 -14.66 -11.74 5.12
N LEU A 341 -14.31 -11.87 6.39
CA LEU A 341 -14.16 -10.78 7.35
C LEU A 341 -12.72 -10.76 7.86
N ALA A 342 -12.27 -9.61 8.38
CA ALA A 342 -10.92 -9.47 8.88
C ALA A 342 -10.86 -8.66 10.18
N GLY A 343 -10.11 -9.17 11.15
CA GLY A 343 -9.37 -8.35 12.11
C GLY A 343 -7.91 -8.28 11.66
N LEU A 344 -6.97 -8.60 12.55
CA LEU A 344 -5.58 -8.92 12.17
C LEU A 344 -5.47 -10.29 11.50
N GLU A 345 -6.47 -11.16 11.69
CA GLU A 345 -6.56 -12.48 11.08
C GLU A 345 -7.84 -12.62 10.25
N LEU A 346 -7.81 -13.54 9.28
CA LEU A 346 -8.92 -13.80 8.38
C LEU A 346 -9.97 -14.65 9.10
N LEU A 347 -11.23 -14.23 9.01
CA LEU A 347 -12.39 -15.07 9.33
C LEU A 347 -13.14 -15.40 8.04
N GLU A 348 -13.11 -16.68 7.65
CA GLU A 348 -13.94 -17.21 6.57
C GLU A 348 -15.23 -17.80 7.12
N VAL A 349 -16.37 -17.21 6.77
CA VAL A 349 -17.68 -17.75 7.17
C VAL A 349 -18.10 -18.81 6.16
N LYS A 350 -17.56 -20.02 6.33
CA LYS A 350 -17.87 -21.16 5.45
C LYS A 350 -19.10 -21.95 5.95
N PRO A 351 -19.77 -22.72 5.07
CA PRO A 351 -20.89 -23.58 5.48
C PRO A 351 -20.54 -24.60 6.57
N GLU A 352 -19.26 -25.00 6.71
CA GLU A 352 -18.80 -25.89 7.78
C GLU A 352 -18.78 -25.21 9.16
N ILE A 353 -18.73 -23.88 9.19
CA ILE A 353 -18.90 -23.09 10.41
C ILE A 353 -20.40 -22.95 10.67
N ASN A 354 -20.97 -23.95 11.35
CA ASN A 354 -22.40 -24.04 11.63
C ASN A 354 -22.99 -22.77 12.28
N PHE A 355 -22.24 -22.12 13.18
CA PHE A 355 -22.69 -20.93 13.90
C PHE A 355 -21.51 -19.99 14.20
N VAL A 356 -21.65 -18.72 13.80
CA VAL A 356 -20.67 -17.67 14.08
C VAL A 356 -21.11 -16.91 15.34
N ASN A 357 -20.39 -17.10 16.44
CA ASN A 357 -20.67 -16.39 17.69
C ASN A 357 -20.18 -14.93 17.60
N ILE A 358 -21.09 -13.98 17.86
CA ILE A 358 -20.78 -12.55 17.99
C ILE A 358 -20.85 -12.20 19.49
N GLY A 359 -19.78 -11.63 20.03
CA GLY A 359 -19.69 -11.26 21.44
C GLY A 359 -20.46 -9.97 21.75
N GLU A 360 -21.60 -10.09 22.45
CA GLU A 360 -22.55 -9.00 22.76
C GLU A 360 -22.20 -8.11 23.98
N ARG A 361 -21.17 -8.45 24.78
CA ARG A 361 -20.96 -7.84 26.11
C ARG A 361 -20.34 -6.43 26.06
N CYS A 362 -19.82 -6.01 24.91
CA CYS A 362 -19.24 -4.68 24.68
C CYS A 362 -20.31 -3.70 24.16
N ASN A 363 -21.47 -3.73 24.80
CA ASN A 363 -22.64 -2.95 24.42
C ASN A 363 -23.11 -2.14 25.64
N VAL A 364 -23.07 -0.81 25.55
CA VAL A 364 -23.43 0.07 26.67
C VAL A 364 -24.92 -0.03 27.05
N ALA A 365 -25.80 -0.29 26.09
CA ALA A 365 -27.23 -0.48 26.34
C ALA A 365 -27.53 -1.85 26.99
N GLY A 366 -26.80 -2.89 26.61
CA GLY A 366 -27.00 -4.28 27.08
C GLY A 366 -26.23 -4.65 28.36
N SER A 367 -25.12 -3.99 28.65
CA SER A 367 -24.18 -4.37 29.72
C SER A 367 -23.95 -3.23 30.71
N ARG A 368 -24.63 -3.29 31.88
CA ARG A 368 -24.45 -2.31 32.98
C ARG A 368 -22.99 -2.18 33.44
N LYS A 369 -22.24 -3.29 33.40
CA LYS A 369 -20.81 -3.27 33.76
C LYS A 369 -20.02 -2.48 32.73
N PHE A 370 -20.25 -2.72 31.43
CA PHE A 370 -19.54 -2.03 30.36
C PHE A 370 -19.86 -0.54 30.33
N LEU A 371 -21.15 -0.17 30.39
CA LEU A 371 -21.59 1.23 30.49
C LEU A 371 -20.87 2.00 31.61
N LYS A 372 -20.82 1.41 32.81
CA LYS A 372 -20.14 2.03 33.96
C LYS A 372 -18.65 2.26 33.68
N LEU A 373 -17.97 1.30 33.05
CA LEU A 373 -16.54 1.41 32.74
C LEU A 373 -16.27 2.50 31.69
N ILE A 374 -17.10 2.60 30.65
CA ILE A 374 -16.99 3.65 29.63
C ILE A 374 -17.27 5.03 30.24
N GLN A 375 -18.35 5.19 31.02
CA GLN A 375 -18.66 6.43 31.72
C GLN A 375 -17.55 6.88 32.69
N GLU A 376 -16.91 5.93 33.38
CA GLU A 376 -15.78 6.20 34.29
C GLU A 376 -14.42 6.29 33.56
N LYS A 377 -14.40 6.20 32.22
CA LYS A 377 -13.18 6.22 31.38
C LYS A 377 -12.16 5.13 31.74
N LYS A 378 -12.63 4.00 32.28
CA LYS A 378 -11.83 2.82 32.67
C LYS A 378 -11.65 1.88 31.49
N TYR A 379 -11.03 2.36 30.42
CA TYR A 379 -10.94 1.63 29.17
C TYR A 379 -10.14 0.32 29.27
N GLU A 380 -9.10 0.25 30.09
CA GLU A 380 -8.34 -0.99 30.32
C GLU A 380 -9.21 -2.12 30.88
N GLU A 381 -10.06 -1.80 31.84
CA GLU A 381 -11.01 -2.76 32.39
C GLU A 381 -12.08 -3.12 31.34
N ALA A 382 -12.48 -2.20 30.47
CA ALA A 382 -13.41 -2.46 29.38
C ALA A 382 -12.81 -3.36 28.29
N LEU A 383 -11.53 -3.18 27.94
CA LEU A 383 -10.78 -4.07 27.04
C LEU A 383 -10.71 -5.49 27.58
N SER A 384 -10.63 -5.67 28.91
CA SER A 384 -10.68 -7.01 29.51
C SER A 384 -11.98 -7.76 29.24
N ILE A 385 -13.10 -7.04 29.05
CA ILE A 385 -14.39 -7.64 28.66
C ILE A 385 -14.31 -8.13 27.21
N ALA A 386 -13.79 -7.30 26.29
CA ALA A 386 -13.60 -7.68 24.89
C ALA A 386 -12.66 -8.88 24.75
N ARG A 387 -11.50 -8.85 25.40
CA ARG A 387 -10.52 -9.95 25.42
C ARG A 387 -11.14 -11.25 25.90
N LYS A 388 -11.87 -11.21 27.02
CA LYS A 388 -12.55 -12.40 27.56
C LYS A 388 -13.57 -12.98 26.58
N GLN A 389 -14.27 -12.17 25.80
CA GLN A 389 -15.20 -12.68 24.79
C GLN A 389 -14.49 -13.49 23.70
N VAL A 390 -13.34 -13.01 23.24
CA VAL A 390 -12.51 -13.74 22.27
C VAL A 390 -11.98 -15.05 22.88
N GLU A 391 -11.47 -14.99 24.11
CA GLU A 391 -11.02 -16.18 24.86
C GLU A 391 -12.15 -17.20 25.08
N ASP A 392 -13.38 -16.73 25.32
CA ASP A 392 -14.58 -17.55 25.49
C ASP A 392 -15.13 -18.09 24.13
N GLY A 393 -14.50 -17.75 22.99
CA GLY A 393 -14.81 -18.29 21.66
C GLY A 393 -15.67 -17.41 20.75
N ALA A 394 -15.78 -16.10 21.03
CA ALA A 394 -16.38 -15.16 20.09
C ALA A 394 -15.50 -15.02 18.84
N LEU A 395 -16.11 -15.17 17.66
CA LEU A 395 -15.43 -15.03 16.37
C LEU A 395 -15.50 -13.60 15.83
N ILE A 396 -16.43 -12.79 16.34
CA ILE A 396 -16.63 -11.38 16.05
C ILE A 396 -16.99 -10.70 17.38
N ILE A 397 -16.60 -9.44 17.58
CA ILE A 397 -17.01 -8.66 18.76
C ILE A 397 -17.95 -7.55 18.33
N ASP A 398 -19.12 -7.47 18.96
CA ASP A 398 -20.06 -6.37 18.82
C ASP A 398 -19.64 -5.20 19.71
N ILE A 399 -19.59 -3.99 19.15
CA ILE A 399 -19.25 -2.76 19.87
C ILE A 399 -20.37 -1.77 19.67
N ASN A 400 -21.01 -1.39 20.78
CA ASN A 400 -22.08 -0.39 20.81
C ASN A 400 -21.82 0.65 21.91
N MET A 401 -21.84 1.92 21.51
CA MET A 401 -21.59 3.08 22.37
C MET A 401 -22.80 4.03 22.48
N ASP A 402 -23.98 3.60 22.04
CA ASP A 402 -25.20 4.40 22.04
C ASP A 402 -25.78 4.54 23.46
N ASP A 403 -25.47 5.65 24.13
CA ASP A 403 -26.09 6.07 25.38
C ASP A 403 -26.25 7.59 25.41
N GLY A 404 -27.40 8.08 25.89
CA GLY A 404 -27.71 9.51 25.88
C GLY A 404 -26.81 10.38 26.77
N LEU A 405 -25.96 9.78 27.60
CA LEU A 405 -24.98 10.46 28.45
C LEU A 405 -23.55 10.43 27.89
N LEU A 406 -23.32 9.73 26.77
CA LEU A 406 -22.01 9.58 26.14
C LEU A 406 -21.95 10.36 24.81
N ASP A 407 -20.75 10.80 24.45
CA ASP A 407 -20.46 11.13 23.06
C ASP A 407 -20.15 9.82 22.32
N ALA A 408 -21.19 9.17 21.80
CA ALA A 408 -21.08 7.85 21.19
C ALA A 408 -20.04 7.81 20.06
N ARG A 409 -19.86 8.92 19.32
CA ARG A 409 -18.89 9.03 18.24
C ARG A 409 -17.47 9.02 18.80
N GLU A 410 -17.18 9.85 19.80
CA GLU A 410 -15.86 9.91 20.43
C GLU A 410 -15.51 8.58 21.12
N GLU A 411 -16.47 7.98 21.82
CA GLU A 411 -16.27 6.72 22.53
C GLU A 411 -16.01 5.55 21.57
N MET A 412 -16.76 5.49 20.46
CA MET A 412 -16.57 4.46 19.44
C MET A 412 -15.15 4.53 18.87
N THR A 413 -14.73 5.71 18.38
CA THR A 413 -13.38 5.89 17.82
C THR A 413 -12.29 5.58 18.86
N THR A 414 -12.44 6.08 20.09
CA THR A 414 -11.46 5.85 21.16
C THR A 414 -11.33 4.36 21.48
N PHE A 415 -12.45 3.66 21.66
CA PHE A 415 -12.43 2.25 22.05
C PHE A 415 -11.92 1.34 20.93
N LEU A 416 -12.26 1.61 19.67
CA LEU A 416 -11.72 0.86 18.52
C LEU A 416 -10.22 1.08 18.37
N ASN A 417 -9.72 2.32 18.56
CA ASN A 417 -8.29 2.59 18.54
C ASN A 417 -7.52 1.84 19.63
N LEU A 418 -8.14 1.67 20.80
CA LEU A 418 -7.62 0.85 21.89
C LEU A 418 -7.67 -0.64 21.57
N ILE A 419 -8.77 -1.15 21.00
CA ILE A 419 -8.86 -2.54 20.53
C ILE A 419 -7.74 -2.84 19.54
N ALA A 420 -7.47 -1.93 18.59
CA ALA A 420 -6.39 -2.09 17.61
C ALA A 420 -4.99 -2.20 18.25
N SER A 421 -4.80 -1.66 19.46
CA SER A 421 -3.54 -1.77 20.21
C SER A 421 -3.38 -3.09 20.97
N GLU A 422 -4.43 -3.91 21.05
CA GLU A 422 -4.48 -5.18 21.76
C GLU A 422 -4.60 -6.37 20.79
N PRO A 423 -3.49 -7.01 20.39
CA PRO A 423 -3.48 -8.02 19.31
C PRO A 423 -4.44 -9.19 19.54
N GLU A 424 -4.62 -9.58 20.81
CA GLU A 424 -5.52 -10.66 21.22
C GLU A 424 -6.98 -10.37 20.88
N ILE A 425 -7.37 -9.10 20.95
CA ILE A 425 -8.72 -8.61 20.62
C ILE A 425 -8.79 -8.29 19.13
N ALA A 426 -7.79 -7.56 18.61
CA ALA A 426 -7.74 -7.14 17.23
C ALA A 426 -7.67 -8.30 16.22
N ARG A 427 -7.31 -9.52 16.64
CA ARG A 427 -7.28 -10.70 15.76
C ARG A 427 -8.63 -10.95 15.07
N VAL A 428 -9.75 -10.71 15.77
CA VAL A 428 -11.09 -11.00 15.26
C VAL A 428 -11.73 -9.75 14.64
N PRO A 429 -12.65 -9.90 13.67
CA PRO A 429 -13.41 -8.77 13.14
C PRO A 429 -14.27 -8.09 14.20
N VAL A 430 -14.57 -6.81 13.96
CA VAL A 430 -15.46 -6.01 14.80
C VAL A 430 -16.76 -5.72 14.07
N MET A 431 -17.89 -5.88 14.77
CA MET A 431 -19.21 -5.42 14.36
C MET A 431 -19.47 -4.05 14.99
N ILE A 432 -19.56 -3.02 14.16
CA ILE A 432 -19.90 -1.66 14.60
C ILE A 432 -21.42 -1.58 14.72
N ASP A 433 -21.92 -1.47 15.95
CA ASP A 433 -23.35 -1.42 16.24
C ASP A 433 -23.73 -0.03 16.77
N SER A 434 -24.54 0.67 15.98
CA SER A 434 -25.12 1.95 16.35
C SER A 434 -26.36 2.21 15.51
N SER A 435 -27.31 2.91 16.12
CA SER A 435 -28.48 3.48 15.44
C SER A 435 -28.18 4.80 14.72
N ASP A 436 -27.03 5.42 15.00
CA ASP A 436 -26.58 6.68 14.41
C ASP A 436 -25.55 6.44 13.28
N HIS A 437 -25.84 6.97 12.10
CA HIS A 437 -24.96 6.86 10.92
C HIS A 437 -23.57 7.47 11.16
N ASP A 438 -23.49 8.59 11.89
CA ASP A 438 -22.21 9.27 12.11
C ASP A 438 -21.28 8.45 13.02
N VAL A 439 -21.85 7.67 13.94
CA VAL A 439 -21.11 6.72 14.79
C VAL A 439 -20.62 5.53 13.97
N ILE A 440 -21.48 4.96 13.11
CA ILE A 440 -21.08 3.90 12.18
C ILE A 440 -19.92 4.37 11.29
N LEU A 441 -20.04 5.56 10.69
CA LEU A 441 -19.02 6.13 9.83
C LEU A 441 -17.71 6.37 10.59
N ALA A 442 -17.79 6.85 11.83
CA ALA A 442 -16.62 7.07 12.68
C ALA A 442 -15.94 5.77 13.15
N GLY A 443 -16.68 4.66 13.23
CA GLY A 443 -16.11 3.33 13.53
C GLY A 443 -15.53 2.60 12.31
N LEU A 444 -15.99 2.93 11.10
CA LEU A 444 -15.44 2.38 9.85
C LEU A 444 -14.11 3.04 9.43
N LYS A 445 -13.92 4.29 9.84
CA LYS A 445 -12.71 5.09 9.66
C LYS A 445 -11.70 4.78 10.76
#